data_AF-M3J890-F1
#
_entry.id   AF-M3J890-F1
#
_cell.length_a   1.000
_cell.length_b   1.000
_cell.length_c   1.000
_cell.angle_alpha   90.00
_cell.angle_beta   90.00
_cell.angle_gamma   90.00
#
_symmetry.space_group_name_H-M   'P 1'
#
loop_
_entity.id
_entity.type
_entity.pdbx_description
1 polymer ?
#
loop_
_entity_poly.entity_id
_entity_poly.type
_entity_poly.pdbx_seq_one_letter_code
_entity_poly.pdbx_strand_id
1 'polypeptide(L)'
;MNTANEQTPNLTNNPQNSNLTNSSSKKFARDYNKEPIIVKNYEKSYQILLKMAQLMIGLCGAVVLNSYDDYTDIIDALISCLPVFLLILIFALGEFYRYKKEQPVLKIKNGSIEFYEKGKRVFVSKRDDLRKFIYKPFFIGSEKPTDWLYWLAVAPIAIYVITLSSYVAYFALGFVVFNIVGNLLTKFFMCLVLSEGKGIKFSSFPIIRIDKPYHKPGSFWGVSYSSYYTITIVDKEAYKEVKGYFLSKHGINIDEIDKVYF
;
A
#
# COMPACT_ATOMS: atom_id res chain seq x y z
N MET A 1 -35.29 -59.94 -28.15
CA MET A 1 -34.03 -59.34 -27.66
C MET A 1 -33.95 -57.93 -28.25
N ASN A 2 -34.36 -56.92 -27.48
CA ASN A 2 -34.12 -55.51 -27.80
C ASN A 2 -32.74 -55.13 -27.25
N THR A 3 -31.99 -54.25 -27.91
CA THR A 3 -31.88 -52.81 -27.58
C THR A 3 -30.56 -52.22 -28.13
N ALA A 4 -30.68 -50.98 -28.60
CA ALA A 4 -29.73 -49.87 -28.48
C ALA A 4 -28.59 -49.72 -29.50
N ASN A 5 -28.92 -48.89 -30.48
CA ASN A 5 -28.07 -47.98 -31.24
C ASN A 5 -27.41 -46.98 -30.27
N GLU A 6 -26.07 -46.94 -30.16
CA GLU A 6 -25.36 -45.88 -29.43
C GLU A 6 -24.81 -44.83 -30.41
N GLN A 7 -25.46 -43.67 -30.39
CA GLN A 7 -25.00 -42.43 -30.98
C GLN A 7 -23.78 -41.92 -30.20
N THR A 8 -22.68 -41.62 -30.89
CA THR A 8 -21.57 -40.85 -30.32
C THR A 8 -21.87 -39.36 -30.47
N PRO A 9 -22.08 -38.58 -29.39
CA PRO A 9 -22.28 -37.14 -29.48
C PRO A 9 -20.92 -36.44 -29.54
N ASN A 10 -20.75 -35.60 -30.55
CA ASN A 10 -19.72 -34.57 -30.63
C ASN A 10 -19.73 -33.70 -29.36
N LEU A 11 -18.70 -33.84 -28.52
CA LEU A 11 -18.34 -32.85 -27.51
C LEU A 11 -17.28 -31.92 -28.11
N THR A 12 -17.75 -30.81 -28.67
CA THR A 12 -16.96 -29.60 -28.94
C THR A 12 -16.36 -29.08 -27.64
N ASN A 13 -15.16 -29.58 -27.30
CA ASN A 13 -14.27 -28.95 -26.34
C ASN A 13 -13.58 -27.77 -27.04
N ASN A 14 -14.11 -26.57 -26.84
CA ASN A 14 -13.40 -25.35 -27.18
C ASN A 14 -12.94 -24.65 -25.89
N PRO A 15 -11.69 -24.85 -25.43
CA PRO A 15 -11.04 -23.87 -24.60
C PRO A 15 -10.27 -22.94 -25.55
N GLN A 16 -10.94 -21.90 -26.06
CA GLN A 16 -10.26 -20.76 -26.66
C GLN A 16 -9.58 -19.93 -25.54
N ASN A 17 -8.53 -20.51 -24.98
CA ASN A 17 -7.52 -19.81 -24.21
C ASN A 17 -6.23 -19.78 -25.05
N SER A 18 -6.14 -18.81 -25.94
CA SER A 18 -4.89 -18.47 -26.62
C SER A 18 -4.93 -17.04 -27.18
N ASN A 19 -5.23 -16.05 -26.33
CA ASN A 19 -4.87 -14.66 -26.64
C ASN A 19 -3.37 -14.40 -26.37
N LEU A 20 -2.53 -15.29 -26.90
CA LEU A 20 -1.08 -15.23 -26.77
C LEU A 20 -0.42 -15.38 -28.15
N THR A 21 -0.86 -14.56 -29.10
CA THR A 21 -0.09 -14.21 -30.30
C THR A 21 -0.78 -13.03 -30.97
N ASN A 22 -0.22 -11.83 -30.81
CA ASN A 22 -0.33 -10.77 -31.80
C ASN A 22 0.83 -9.78 -31.58
N SER A 23 1.99 -10.20 -32.08
CA SER A 23 3.16 -9.37 -32.32
C SER A 23 3.13 -8.96 -33.79
N SER A 24 2.36 -7.91 -34.12
CA SER A 24 2.58 -6.96 -35.23
C SER A 24 1.27 -6.27 -35.63
N SER A 25 1.37 -4.98 -35.92
CA SER A 25 0.34 -4.07 -36.44
C SER A 25 -0.75 -3.58 -35.45
N LYS A 26 -0.77 -2.25 -35.24
CA LYS A 26 -1.80 -1.43 -34.57
C LYS A 26 -2.60 -2.15 -33.47
N LYS A 27 -1.98 -2.30 -32.30
CA LYS A 27 -2.67 -2.70 -31.07
C LYS A 27 -3.79 -1.70 -30.82
N PHE A 28 -5.05 -2.09 -31.02
CA PHE A 28 -6.19 -1.28 -30.59
C PHE A 28 -5.93 -0.88 -29.14
N ALA A 29 -5.82 0.42 -28.87
CA ALA A 29 -5.63 0.91 -27.53
C ALA A 29 -6.80 0.38 -26.69
N ARG A 30 -6.52 -0.44 -25.66
CA ARG A 30 -7.53 -1.03 -24.78
C ARG A 30 -8.51 0.06 -24.36
N ASP A 31 -9.80 -0.18 -24.57
CA ASP A 31 -10.84 0.72 -24.12
C ASP A 31 -11.11 0.47 -22.64
N TYR A 32 -10.44 1.23 -21.77
CA TYR A 32 -10.58 1.09 -20.33
C TYR A 32 -11.97 1.49 -19.80
N ASN A 33 -12.85 2.08 -20.63
CA ASN A 33 -14.24 2.30 -20.24
C ASN A 33 -15.06 1.02 -20.34
N LYS A 34 -14.78 0.17 -21.34
CA LYS A 34 -15.41 -1.14 -21.52
C LYS A 34 -14.75 -2.22 -20.66
N GLU A 35 -13.43 -2.22 -20.61
CA GLU A 35 -12.62 -3.19 -19.86
C GLU A 35 -11.67 -2.46 -18.89
N PRO A 36 -12.19 -1.91 -17.78
CA PRO A 36 -11.37 -1.22 -16.80
C PRO A 36 -10.32 -2.16 -16.17
N ILE A 37 -9.21 -1.60 -15.72
CA ILE A 37 -8.29 -2.35 -14.85
C ILE A 37 -8.92 -2.39 -13.46
N ILE A 38 -9.10 -3.59 -12.92
CA ILE A 38 -9.72 -3.83 -11.62
C ILE A 38 -8.61 -4.18 -10.63
N VAL A 39 -8.42 -3.36 -9.60
CA VAL A 39 -7.41 -3.56 -8.57
C VAL A 39 -8.09 -3.60 -7.20
N LYS A 40 -7.62 -4.48 -6.31
CA LYS A 40 -8.05 -4.50 -4.91
C LYS A 40 -7.61 -3.21 -4.22
N ASN A 41 -8.51 -2.55 -3.49
CA ASN A 41 -8.19 -1.27 -2.85
C ASN A 41 -7.75 -1.47 -1.39
N TYR A 42 -6.45 -1.56 -1.16
CA TYR A 42 -5.89 -1.70 0.19
C TYR A 42 -5.64 -0.38 0.92
N GLU A 43 -6.04 0.76 0.37
CA GLU A 43 -5.71 2.10 0.87
C GLU A 43 -5.92 2.27 2.38
N LYS A 44 -7.11 1.93 2.89
CA LYS A 44 -7.44 2.10 4.32
C LYS A 44 -6.61 1.16 5.20
N SER A 45 -6.67 -0.13 4.91
CA SER A 45 -6.00 -1.15 5.72
C SER A 45 -4.48 -0.96 5.72
N TYR A 46 -3.92 -0.61 4.57
CA TYR A 46 -2.50 -0.28 4.45
C TYR A 46 -2.15 0.95 5.30
N GLN A 47 -2.96 2.01 5.25
CA GLN A 47 -2.70 3.22 6.05
C GLN A 47 -2.71 2.94 7.55
N ILE A 48 -3.76 2.27 8.00
CA ILE A 48 -3.99 1.97 9.41
C ILE A 48 -2.86 1.09 9.95
N LEU A 49 -2.52 0.02 9.21
CA LEU A 49 -1.51 -0.93 9.66
C LEU A 49 -0.10 -0.37 9.60
N LEU A 50 0.23 0.40 8.56
CA LEU A 50 1.54 1.05 8.48
C LEU A 50 1.73 2.07 9.60
N LYS A 51 0.74 2.92 9.90
CA LYS A 51 0.83 3.88 11.02
C LYS A 51 1.01 3.17 12.37
N MET A 52 0.21 2.14 12.63
CA MET A 52 0.25 1.45 13.92
C MET A 52 1.49 0.60 14.12
N ALA A 53 1.81 -0.27 13.16
CA ALA A 53 2.98 -1.14 13.29
C ALA A 53 4.26 -0.32 13.33
N GLN A 54 4.37 0.73 12.52
CA GLN A 54 5.50 1.66 12.57
C GLN A 54 5.64 2.31 13.96
N LEU A 55 4.56 2.87 14.51
CA LEU A 55 4.60 3.54 15.81
C LEU A 55 4.98 2.56 16.93
N MET A 56 4.36 1.38 16.95
CA MET A 56 4.58 0.36 17.98
C MET A 56 6.00 -0.20 17.93
N ILE A 57 6.54 -0.49 16.73
CA ILE A 57 7.93 -0.93 16.55
C ILE A 57 8.90 0.21 16.93
N GLY A 58 8.58 1.44 16.53
CA GLY A 58 9.37 2.64 16.86
C GLY A 58 9.51 2.83 18.37
N LEU A 59 8.40 2.83 19.10
CA LEU A 59 8.39 2.98 20.56
C LEU A 59 9.08 1.80 21.25
N CYS A 60 8.72 0.57 20.89
CA CYS A 60 9.25 -0.63 21.52
C CYS A 60 10.77 -0.73 21.33
N GLY A 61 11.25 -0.56 20.10
CA GLY A 61 12.68 -0.59 19.81
C GLY A 61 13.45 0.52 20.53
N ALA A 62 12.89 1.73 20.61
CA ALA A 62 13.50 2.82 21.38
C ALA A 62 13.60 2.51 22.87
N VAL A 63 12.51 2.03 23.48
CA VAL A 63 12.50 1.65 24.91
C VAL A 63 13.54 0.56 25.17
N VAL A 64 13.51 -0.53 24.39
CA VAL A 64 14.41 -1.66 24.55
C VAL A 64 15.88 -1.22 24.42
N LEU A 65 16.20 -0.42 23.40
CA LEU A 65 17.57 0.08 23.23
C LEU A 65 18.04 0.97 24.39
N ASN A 66 17.13 1.64 25.09
CA ASN A 66 17.47 2.50 26.24
C ASN A 66 17.44 1.76 27.59
N SER A 67 16.95 0.53 27.63
CA SER A 67 16.81 -0.26 28.86
C SER A 67 17.91 -1.29 29.06
N TYR A 68 18.64 -1.67 28.01
CA TYR A 68 19.62 -2.74 28.06
C TYR A 68 21.01 -2.23 27.66
N ASP A 69 21.93 -2.20 28.63
CA ASP A 69 23.29 -1.70 28.47
C ASP A 69 24.31 -2.80 28.11
N ASP A 70 23.96 -4.11 28.17
CA ASP A 70 24.89 -5.21 27.89
C ASP A 70 24.29 -6.31 26.96
N TYR A 71 25.14 -6.88 26.10
CA TYR A 71 24.75 -7.74 24.96
C TYR A 71 24.18 -9.12 25.38
N THR A 72 24.32 -9.52 26.65
CA THR A 72 23.74 -10.75 27.22
C THR A 72 22.22 -10.70 27.34
N ASP A 73 21.61 -9.52 27.24
CA ASP A 73 20.17 -9.29 27.40
C ASP A 73 19.39 -9.28 26.08
N ILE A 74 20.00 -9.54 24.91
CA ILE A 74 19.27 -9.48 23.63
C ILE A 74 18.08 -10.44 23.58
N ILE A 75 18.19 -11.62 24.20
CA ILE A 75 17.08 -12.58 24.26
C ILE A 75 15.94 -12.02 25.11
N ASP A 76 16.24 -11.46 26.29
CA ASP A 76 15.23 -10.88 27.18
C ASP A 76 14.61 -9.62 26.58
N ALA A 77 15.41 -8.80 25.90
CA ALA A 77 14.96 -7.69 25.07
C ALA A 77 13.97 -8.15 24.00
N LEU A 78 14.27 -9.22 23.25
CA LEU A 78 13.37 -9.77 22.23
C LEU A 78 12.09 -10.35 22.84
N ILE A 79 12.20 -11.05 23.97
CA ILE A 79 11.04 -11.57 24.72
C ILE A 79 10.15 -10.41 25.19
N SER A 80 10.74 -9.31 25.67
CA SER A 80 10.01 -8.11 26.09
C SER A 80 9.22 -7.46 24.94
N CYS A 81 9.65 -7.66 23.68
CA CYS A 81 8.95 -7.18 22.50
C CYS A 81 7.74 -8.05 22.10
N LEU A 82 7.65 -9.29 22.59
CA LEU A 82 6.64 -10.26 22.16
C LEU A 82 5.19 -9.75 22.34
N PRO A 83 4.81 -9.10 23.46
CA PRO A 83 3.47 -8.51 23.60
C PRO A 83 3.16 -7.46 22.54
N VAL A 84 4.14 -6.65 22.14
CA VAL A 84 4.00 -5.63 21.10
C VAL A 84 3.72 -6.28 19.75
N PHE A 85 4.46 -7.33 19.39
CA PHE A 85 4.22 -8.08 18.16
C PHE A 85 2.85 -8.77 18.16
N LEU A 86 2.41 -9.32 19.29
CA LEU A 86 1.06 -9.89 19.43
C LEU A 86 -0.04 -8.84 19.25
N LEU A 87 0.14 -7.64 19.81
CA LEU A 87 -0.79 -6.53 19.61
C LEU A 87 -0.86 -6.11 18.13
N ILE A 88 0.28 -5.99 17.45
CA ILE A 88 0.33 -5.71 16.00
C ILE A 88 -0.42 -6.79 15.22
N LEU A 89 -0.24 -8.07 15.58
CA LEU A 89 -0.91 -9.18 14.93
C LEU A 89 -2.44 -9.13 15.13
N ILE A 90 -2.91 -8.93 16.36
CA ILE A 90 -4.34 -8.79 16.67
C ILE A 90 -4.94 -7.64 15.84
N PHE A 91 -4.23 -6.51 15.78
CA PHE A 91 -4.65 -5.35 15.03
C PHE A 91 -4.73 -5.64 13.52
N ALA A 92 -3.71 -6.32 12.97
CA ALA A 92 -3.69 -6.77 11.58
C ALA A 92 -4.86 -7.68 11.27
N LEU A 93 -5.13 -8.68 12.11
CA LEU A 93 -6.25 -9.60 11.92
C LEU A 93 -7.59 -8.87 11.95
N GLY A 94 -7.79 -7.94 12.88
CA GLY A 94 -9.00 -7.11 12.95
C GLY A 94 -9.22 -6.29 11.68
N GLU A 95 -8.15 -5.66 11.16
CA GLU A 95 -8.21 -4.89 9.92
C GLU A 95 -8.44 -5.77 8.69
N PHE A 96 -7.80 -6.93 8.60
CA PHE A 96 -8.04 -7.86 7.50
C PHE A 96 -9.45 -8.46 7.53
N TYR A 97 -10.01 -8.69 8.72
CA TYR A 97 -11.40 -9.09 8.87
C TYR A 97 -12.36 -8.01 8.33
N ARG A 98 -12.12 -6.74 8.70
CA ARG A 98 -12.88 -5.59 8.19
C ARG A 98 -12.75 -5.46 6.67
N TYR A 99 -11.53 -5.57 6.14
CA TYR A 99 -11.25 -5.54 4.71
C TYR A 99 -12.02 -6.64 3.96
N LYS A 100 -12.01 -7.88 4.47
CA LYS A 100 -12.73 -9.00 3.86
C LYS A 100 -14.25 -8.78 3.80
N LYS A 101 -14.81 -8.01 4.74
CA LYS A 101 -16.23 -7.63 4.75
C LYS A 101 -16.56 -6.50 3.78
N GLU A 102 -15.66 -5.52 3.62
CA GLU A 102 -15.88 -4.36 2.75
C GLU A 102 -15.59 -4.66 1.26
N GLN A 103 -14.64 -5.57 0.98
CA GLN A 103 -14.13 -5.90 -0.36
C GLN A 103 -13.97 -4.67 -1.25
N PRO A 104 -13.19 -3.66 -0.82
CA PRO A 104 -13.04 -2.42 -1.56
C PRO A 104 -12.25 -2.66 -2.86
N VAL A 105 -12.71 -2.06 -3.95
CA VAL A 105 -12.15 -2.26 -5.30
C VAL A 105 -11.97 -0.92 -6.00
N LEU A 106 -10.88 -0.81 -6.75
CA LEU A 106 -10.59 0.29 -7.65
C LEU A 106 -10.85 -0.14 -9.10
N LYS A 107 -11.52 0.71 -9.87
CA LYS A 107 -11.65 0.54 -11.33
C LYS A 107 -11.01 1.72 -12.05
N ILE A 108 -9.94 1.44 -12.79
CA ILE A 108 -9.21 2.44 -13.57
C ILE A 108 -9.79 2.45 -14.99
N LYS A 109 -10.38 3.57 -15.38
CA LYS A 109 -10.99 3.84 -16.69
C LYS A 109 -10.16 4.83 -17.50
N ASN A 110 -10.56 5.14 -18.74
CA ASN A 110 -9.79 6.00 -19.65
C ASN A 110 -9.48 7.39 -19.07
N GLY A 111 -10.42 8.00 -18.35
CA GLY A 111 -10.29 9.37 -17.82
C GLY A 111 -10.67 9.50 -16.36
N SER A 112 -10.85 8.39 -15.64
CA SER A 112 -11.24 8.44 -14.24
C SER A 112 -10.83 7.18 -13.49
N ILE A 113 -10.63 7.34 -12.19
CA ILE A 113 -10.40 6.24 -11.28
C ILE A 113 -11.59 6.18 -10.31
N GLU A 114 -12.35 5.09 -10.38
CA GLU A 114 -13.56 4.90 -9.59
C GLU A 114 -13.29 3.98 -8.39
N PHE A 115 -13.75 4.38 -7.22
CA PHE A 115 -13.62 3.63 -5.98
C PHE A 115 -14.96 2.99 -5.61
N TYR A 116 -14.91 1.72 -5.25
CA TYR A 116 -16.06 0.91 -4.88
C TYR A 116 -15.91 0.33 -3.47
N GLU A 117 -16.99 0.35 -2.70
CA GLU A 117 -17.11 -0.31 -1.40
C GLU A 117 -18.41 -1.11 -1.38
N LYS A 118 -18.38 -2.37 -0.93
CA LYS A 118 -19.56 -3.26 -0.92
C LYS A 118 -20.29 -3.30 -2.27
N GLY A 119 -19.52 -3.30 -3.37
CA GLY A 119 -20.04 -3.30 -4.74
C GLY A 119 -20.65 -1.98 -5.24
N LYS A 120 -20.76 -0.94 -4.38
CA LYS A 120 -21.31 0.37 -4.77
C LYS A 120 -20.19 1.36 -5.04
N ARG A 121 -20.35 2.18 -6.09
CA ARG A 121 -19.40 3.26 -6.41
C ARG A 121 -19.54 4.36 -5.37
N VAL A 122 -18.48 4.67 -4.64
CA VAL A 122 -18.47 5.66 -3.55
C VAL A 122 -17.74 6.94 -3.90
N PHE A 123 -16.75 6.88 -4.80
CA PHE A 123 -15.97 8.05 -5.19
C PHE A 123 -15.42 7.91 -6.60
N VAL A 124 -15.20 9.04 -7.27
CA VAL A 124 -14.60 9.10 -8.61
C VAL A 124 -13.55 10.20 -8.62
N SER A 125 -12.28 9.83 -8.83
CA SER A 125 -11.23 10.79 -9.10
C SER A 125 -11.16 11.05 -10.60
N LYS A 126 -11.33 12.32 -10.99
CA LYS A 126 -11.14 12.83 -12.34
C LYS A 126 -10.09 13.93 -12.27
N ARG A 127 -8.90 13.66 -12.80
CA ARG A 127 -7.77 14.59 -12.78
C ARG A 127 -7.16 14.62 -14.17
N ASP A 128 -7.32 15.75 -14.84
CA ASP A 128 -6.75 15.97 -16.17
C ASP A 128 -5.21 16.21 -16.08
N ASP A 129 -4.76 16.81 -14.97
CA ASP A 129 -3.36 17.16 -14.70
C ASP A 129 -2.62 16.13 -13.83
N LEU A 130 -2.79 14.83 -14.09
CA LEU A 130 -2.28 13.75 -13.23
C LEU A 130 -0.75 13.82 -13.00
N ARG A 131 0.01 14.32 -13.99
CA ARG A 131 1.48 14.46 -13.92
C ARG A 131 1.96 15.38 -12.81
N LYS A 132 1.21 16.43 -12.45
CA LYS A 132 1.63 17.40 -11.42
C LYS A 132 1.44 16.87 -9.99
N PHE A 133 0.53 15.91 -9.81
CA PHE A 133 0.10 15.41 -8.51
C PHE A 133 0.60 14.00 -8.17
N ILE A 134 1.07 13.25 -9.17
CA ILE A 134 1.50 11.87 -8.97
C ILE A 134 2.87 11.80 -8.31
N TYR A 135 2.95 11.11 -7.19
CA TYR A 135 4.21 10.80 -6.53
C TYR A 135 4.07 9.57 -5.62
N LYS A 136 5.22 9.11 -5.12
CA LYS A 136 5.39 7.93 -4.28
C LYS A 136 5.80 8.35 -2.87
N PRO A 137 4.90 8.30 -1.87
CA PRO A 137 5.26 8.64 -0.49
C PRO A 137 6.01 7.50 0.21
N PHE A 138 7.03 7.85 1.00
CA PHE A 138 7.70 6.91 1.91
C PHE A 138 6.90 6.77 3.21
N PHE A 139 6.53 7.87 3.87
CA PHE A 139 5.61 7.85 5.01
C PHE A 139 4.18 8.20 4.57
N ILE A 140 3.19 7.64 5.28
CA ILE A 140 1.80 8.09 5.10
C ILE A 140 1.68 9.49 5.67
N GLY A 141 1.33 10.45 4.82
CA GLY A 141 1.28 11.87 5.17
C GLY A 141 2.35 12.70 4.48
N SER A 142 3.36 12.08 3.86
CA SER A 142 4.33 12.81 3.05
C SER A 142 3.64 13.49 1.87
N GLU A 143 3.78 14.80 1.80
CA GLU A 143 3.07 15.67 0.86
C GLU A 143 4.01 16.53 0.02
N LYS A 144 3.61 16.72 -1.24
CA LYS A 144 4.30 17.61 -2.18
C LYS A 144 3.45 18.90 -2.37
N PRO A 145 4.06 20.09 -2.34
CA PRO A 145 5.44 20.38 -1.93
C PRO A 145 5.62 20.23 -0.41
N THR A 146 6.80 19.75 0.00
CA THR A 146 7.19 19.77 1.41
C THR A 146 7.35 21.23 1.84
N ASP A 147 6.50 21.69 2.75
CA ASP A 147 6.54 23.08 3.21
C ASP A 147 7.81 23.31 4.04
N TRP A 148 8.80 24.00 3.47
CA TRP A 148 10.07 24.29 4.14
C TRP A 148 9.86 25.10 5.43
N LEU A 149 8.78 25.88 5.51
CA LEU A 149 8.44 26.68 6.68
C LEU A 149 8.00 25.79 7.86
N TYR A 150 7.28 24.70 7.57
CA TYR A 150 6.94 23.68 8.56
C TYR A 150 8.21 23.06 9.16
N TRP A 151 9.20 22.71 8.33
CA TRP A 151 10.47 22.17 8.82
C TRP A 151 11.29 23.19 9.61
N LEU A 152 11.24 24.47 9.24
CA LEU A 152 11.89 25.54 10.00
C LEU A 152 11.27 25.70 11.40
N ALA A 153 9.96 25.45 11.55
CA ALA A 153 9.29 25.44 12.85
C ALA A 153 9.59 24.17 13.67
N VAL A 154 9.59 22.99 13.03
CA VAL A 154 9.72 21.70 13.73
C VAL A 154 11.17 21.37 14.10
N ALA A 155 12.14 21.68 13.25
CA ALA A 155 13.53 21.28 13.46
C ALA A 155 14.17 21.87 14.73
N PRO A 156 14.00 23.16 15.08
CA PRO A 156 14.55 23.72 16.32
C PRO A 156 13.97 23.06 17.57
N ILE A 157 12.67 22.74 17.56
CA ILE A 157 12.00 22.05 18.67
C ILE A 157 12.57 20.64 18.82
N ALA A 158 12.73 19.91 17.71
CA ALA A 158 13.31 18.58 17.72
C ALA A 158 14.76 18.60 18.23
N ILE A 159 15.58 19.56 17.78
CA ILE A 159 16.96 19.75 18.24
C ILE A 159 16.97 20.04 19.74
N TYR A 160 16.15 20.97 20.21
CA TYR A 160 16.04 21.30 21.63
C TYR A 160 15.70 20.07 22.48
N VAL A 161 14.71 19.28 22.07
CA VAL A 161 14.31 18.04 22.76
C VAL A 161 15.47 17.04 22.81
N ILE A 162 16.17 16.82 21.69
CA ILE A 162 17.32 15.90 21.63
C ILE A 162 18.44 16.37 22.57
N THR A 163 18.63 17.68 22.75
CA THR A 163 19.68 18.23 23.62
C THR A 163 19.36 18.24 25.12
N LEU A 164 18.13 17.86 25.54
CA LEU A 164 17.73 17.89 26.95
C LEU A 164 18.56 16.94 27.83
N SER A 165 18.88 15.75 27.33
CA SER A 165 19.76 14.80 28.01
C SER A 165 20.26 13.72 27.04
N SER A 166 21.34 13.04 27.40
CA SER A 166 21.84 11.88 26.65
C SER A 166 20.77 10.80 26.51
N TYR A 167 20.04 10.49 27.58
CA TYR A 167 18.94 9.53 27.56
C TYR A 167 17.84 9.92 26.56
N VAL A 168 17.39 11.18 26.56
CA VAL A 168 16.38 11.65 25.61
C VAL A 168 16.91 11.62 24.18
N ALA A 169 18.20 11.92 23.97
CA ALA A 169 18.83 11.81 22.67
C ALA A 169 18.84 10.37 22.15
N TYR A 170 19.28 9.40 22.96
CA TYR A 170 19.32 7.99 22.60
C TYR A 170 17.91 7.45 22.31
N PHE A 171 16.91 7.81 23.12
CA PHE A 171 15.52 7.46 22.88
C PHE A 171 14.98 8.04 21.58
N ALA A 172 15.17 9.34 21.34
CA ALA A 172 14.68 10.01 20.14
C ALA A 172 15.32 9.44 18.87
N LEU A 173 16.65 9.24 18.87
CA LEU A 173 17.37 8.65 17.76
C LEU A 173 16.95 7.20 17.52
N GLY A 174 16.85 6.39 18.58
CA GLY A 174 16.35 5.02 18.51
C GLY A 174 14.94 4.99 17.92
N PHE A 175 14.05 5.85 18.40
CA PHE A 175 12.68 5.96 17.90
C PHE A 175 12.62 6.26 16.41
N VAL A 176 13.45 7.20 15.91
CA VAL A 176 13.53 7.51 14.47
C VAL A 176 14.01 6.30 13.67
N VAL A 177 15.09 5.64 14.10
CA VAL A 177 15.64 4.45 13.42
C VAL A 177 14.61 3.32 13.38
N PHE A 178 14.03 2.97 14.52
CA PHE A 178 13.03 1.90 14.60
C PHE A 178 11.72 2.26 13.91
N ASN A 179 11.36 3.55 13.77
CA ASN A 179 10.25 3.96 12.90
C ASN A 179 10.55 3.66 11.43
N ILE A 180 11.76 3.95 10.94
CA ILE A 180 12.15 3.63 9.57
C ILE A 180 12.13 2.12 9.36
N VAL A 181 12.70 1.35 10.29
CA VAL A 181 12.69 -0.12 10.26
C VAL A 181 11.25 -0.65 10.27
N GLY A 182 10.41 -0.18 11.19
CA GLY A 182 9.01 -0.57 11.30
C GLY A 182 8.21 -0.25 10.04
N ASN A 183 8.46 0.90 9.41
CA ASN A 183 7.85 1.28 8.13
C ASN A 183 8.21 0.30 7.01
N LEU A 184 9.51 0.00 6.85
CA LEU A 184 10.01 -0.94 5.83
C LEU A 184 9.51 -2.36 6.09
N LEU A 185 9.55 -2.82 7.34
CA LEU A 185 9.13 -4.15 7.75
C LEU A 185 7.62 -4.35 7.52
N THR A 186 6.81 -3.35 7.88
CA THR A 186 5.37 -3.40 7.64
C THR A 186 5.05 -3.44 6.15
N LYS A 187 5.75 -2.64 5.33
CA LYS A 187 5.65 -2.70 3.87
C LYS A 187 5.99 -4.07 3.31
N PHE A 188 7.05 -4.68 3.84
CA PHE A 188 7.51 -6.00 3.43
C PHE A 188 6.45 -7.07 3.74
N PHE A 189 5.97 -7.13 4.99
CA PHE A 189 4.93 -8.08 5.37
C PHE A 189 3.61 -7.85 4.63
N MET A 190 3.21 -6.60 4.42
CA MET A 190 2.06 -6.28 3.57
C MET A 190 2.23 -6.83 2.16
N CYS A 191 3.40 -6.67 1.57
CA CYS A 191 3.66 -7.22 0.25
C CYS A 191 3.54 -8.75 0.25
N LEU A 192 4.07 -9.43 1.28
CA LEU A 192 3.94 -10.89 1.41
C LEU A 192 2.49 -11.34 1.53
N VAL A 193 1.72 -10.72 2.43
CA VAL A 193 0.32 -11.11 2.71
C VAL A 193 -0.59 -10.79 1.52
N LEU A 194 -0.39 -9.64 0.87
CA LEU A 194 -1.29 -9.15 -0.17
C LEU A 194 -0.98 -9.67 -1.57
N SER A 195 0.23 -10.20 -1.83
CA SER A 195 0.60 -10.68 -3.17
C SER A 195 -0.15 -11.94 -3.60
N GLU A 196 -0.78 -12.69 -2.68
CA GLU A 196 -1.64 -13.87 -2.95
C GLU A 196 -1.06 -14.85 -3.99
N GLY A 197 0.27 -15.02 -4.05
CA GLY A 197 0.94 -15.92 -5.00
C GLY A 197 1.16 -15.36 -6.43
N LYS A 198 0.69 -14.15 -6.75
CA LYS A 198 0.83 -13.49 -8.07
C LYS A 198 2.23 -12.88 -8.34
N GLY A 199 3.22 -13.37 -7.62
CA GLY A 199 4.59 -12.84 -7.61
C GLY A 199 4.73 -11.58 -6.75
N ILE A 200 5.64 -11.65 -5.78
CA ILE A 200 5.93 -10.58 -4.82
C ILE A 200 6.72 -9.47 -5.51
N LYS A 201 6.21 -8.24 -5.51
CA LYS A 201 6.96 -7.04 -5.89
C LYS A 201 7.16 -6.13 -4.68
N PHE A 202 8.20 -6.41 -3.90
CA PHE A 202 8.56 -5.50 -2.83
C PHE A 202 9.02 -4.15 -3.40
N SER A 203 8.52 -3.08 -2.79
CA SER A 203 8.92 -1.71 -3.04
C SER A 203 8.82 -0.96 -1.72
N SER A 204 9.82 -0.13 -1.41
CA SER A 204 9.72 0.85 -0.32
C SER A 204 8.67 1.93 -0.60
N PHE A 205 8.15 2.00 -1.83
CA PHE A 205 7.10 2.89 -2.30
C PHE A 205 6.00 2.10 -3.03
N PRO A 206 5.18 1.31 -2.32
CA PRO A 206 4.12 0.50 -2.92
C PRO A 206 2.86 1.33 -3.22
N ILE A 207 2.78 2.54 -2.66
CA ILE A 207 1.68 3.49 -2.89
C ILE A 207 2.04 4.45 -4.01
N ILE A 208 1.07 4.70 -4.89
CA ILE A 208 1.05 5.82 -5.82
C ILE A 208 -0.06 6.77 -5.36
N ARG A 209 0.28 8.02 -5.04
CA ARG A 209 -0.72 9.04 -4.76
C ARG A 209 -1.21 9.62 -6.08
N ILE A 210 -2.53 9.69 -6.24
CA ILE A 210 -3.18 10.15 -7.47
C ILE A 210 -4.05 11.39 -7.25
N ASP A 211 -4.43 11.68 -6.00
CA ASP A 211 -5.27 12.81 -5.66
C ASP A 211 -4.98 13.38 -4.25
N LYS A 212 -5.70 14.44 -3.90
CA LYS A 212 -5.79 14.95 -2.53
C LYS A 212 -6.69 14.04 -1.69
N PRO A 213 -6.42 13.93 -0.38
CA PRO A 213 -7.17 13.03 0.48
C PRO A 213 -8.61 13.53 0.59
N TYR A 214 -9.57 12.69 0.21
CA TYR A 214 -10.97 13.02 0.41
C TYR A 214 -11.31 12.83 1.89
N HIS A 215 -11.71 13.93 2.53
CA HIS A 215 -12.00 13.97 3.97
C HIS A 215 -13.33 13.26 4.27
N LYS A 216 -13.28 11.93 4.34
CA LYS A 216 -14.24 11.14 5.10
C LYS A 216 -13.55 10.78 6.41
N PRO A 217 -13.80 11.50 7.52
CA PRO A 217 -13.18 11.19 8.80
C PRO A 217 -13.52 9.75 9.17
N GLY A 218 -12.48 8.94 9.28
CA GLY A 218 -12.57 7.55 9.69
C GLY A 218 -11.41 7.25 10.61
N SER A 219 -11.70 6.52 11.68
CA SER A 219 -10.67 5.95 12.54
C SER A 219 -10.98 4.48 12.78
N PHE A 220 -9.93 3.69 12.93
CA PHE A 220 -10.03 2.33 13.43
C PHE A 220 -9.19 2.25 14.69
N TRP A 221 -9.82 1.99 15.84
CA TRP A 221 -9.14 1.96 17.13
C TRP A 221 -8.29 3.22 17.41
N GLY A 222 -8.84 4.40 17.09
CA GLY A 222 -8.15 5.70 17.28
C GLY A 222 -7.18 6.08 16.16
N VAL A 223 -6.94 5.21 15.19
CA VAL A 223 -6.00 5.46 14.08
C VAL A 223 -6.73 6.11 12.92
N SER A 224 -6.41 7.36 12.65
CA SER A 224 -7.01 8.10 11.54
C SER A 224 -6.52 7.63 10.18
N TYR A 225 -7.40 7.61 9.19
CA TYR A 225 -7.07 7.33 7.80
C TYR A 225 -7.84 8.26 6.85
N SER A 226 -7.24 8.53 5.69
CA SER A 226 -7.91 9.24 4.59
C SER A 226 -8.32 8.26 3.50
N SER A 227 -9.29 8.63 2.66
CA SER A 227 -9.84 7.74 1.63
C SER A 227 -9.78 8.35 0.23
N TYR A 228 -9.70 7.47 -0.76
CA TYR A 228 -9.93 7.70 -2.19
C TYR A 228 -8.89 8.57 -2.90
N TYR A 229 -7.61 8.42 -2.56
CA TYR A 229 -6.56 9.27 -3.14
C TYR A 229 -5.26 8.51 -3.47
N THR A 230 -5.18 7.23 -3.15
CA THR A 230 -4.01 6.38 -3.38
C THR A 230 -4.35 5.08 -4.10
N ILE A 231 -3.36 4.55 -4.82
CA ILE A 231 -3.38 3.20 -5.38
C ILE A 231 -2.25 2.42 -4.70
N THR A 232 -2.60 1.36 -3.99
CA THR A 232 -1.62 0.45 -3.37
C THR A 232 -1.41 -0.75 -4.29
N ILE A 233 -0.18 -0.95 -4.78
CA ILE A 233 0.16 -2.02 -5.71
C ILE A 233 1.27 -2.87 -5.11
N VAL A 234 1.01 -4.18 -4.98
CA VAL A 234 1.90 -5.12 -4.30
C VAL A 234 2.23 -6.35 -5.14
N ASP A 235 1.34 -6.73 -6.07
CA ASP A 235 1.55 -7.85 -6.99
C ASP A 235 2.19 -7.39 -8.31
N LYS A 236 2.98 -8.29 -8.92
CA LYS A 236 3.70 -8.00 -10.17
C LYS A 236 2.76 -7.78 -11.36
N GLU A 237 1.64 -8.50 -11.42
CA GLU A 237 0.70 -8.45 -12.54
C GLU A 237 -0.05 -7.12 -12.60
N ALA A 238 -0.71 -6.73 -11.51
CA ALA A 238 -1.37 -5.42 -11.41
C ALA A 238 -0.37 -4.29 -11.61
N TYR A 239 0.88 -4.42 -11.13
CA TYR A 239 1.89 -3.41 -11.42
C TYR A 239 2.16 -3.25 -12.91
N LYS A 240 2.30 -4.36 -13.66
CA LYS A 240 2.52 -4.30 -15.11
C LYS A 240 1.32 -3.65 -15.82
N GLU A 241 0.10 -4.01 -15.45
CA GLU A 241 -1.11 -3.42 -16.03
C GLU A 241 -1.23 -1.92 -15.73
N VAL A 242 -1.06 -1.53 -14.48
CA VAL A 242 -1.13 -0.14 -14.05
C VAL A 242 0.00 0.68 -14.68
N LYS A 243 1.24 0.16 -14.73
CA LYS A 243 2.36 0.79 -15.45
C LYS A 243 2.00 1.03 -16.92
N GLY A 244 1.46 0.02 -17.61
CA GLY A 244 1.06 0.12 -19.00
C GLY A 244 -0.04 1.17 -19.22
N TYR A 245 -1.00 1.27 -18.29
CA TYR A 245 -2.04 2.30 -18.32
C TYR A 245 -1.46 3.71 -18.19
N PHE A 246 -0.65 3.99 -17.16
CA PHE A 246 -0.07 5.32 -16.95
C PHE A 246 0.85 5.73 -18.10
N LEU A 247 1.63 4.79 -18.63
CA LEU A 247 2.52 5.06 -19.76
C LEU A 247 1.74 5.34 -21.06
N SER A 248 0.73 4.53 -21.37
CA SER A 248 -0.01 4.66 -22.63
C SER A 248 -1.02 5.82 -22.65
N LYS A 249 -1.70 6.09 -21.53
CA LYS A 249 -2.75 7.11 -21.46
C LYS A 249 -2.25 8.48 -21.02
N HIS A 250 -1.24 8.52 -20.16
CA HIS A 250 -0.77 9.78 -19.56
C HIS A 250 0.69 10.10 -19.94
N GLY A 251 1.38 9.19 -20.64
CA GLY A 251 2.81 9.33 -20.94
C GLY A 251 3.68 9.33 -19.68
N ILE A 252 3.18 8.76 -18.58
CA ILE A 252 3.85 8.78 -17.27
C ILE A 252 4.48 7.41 -17.02
N ASN A 253 5.80 7.37 -16.89
CA ASN A 253 6.48 6.18 -16.40
C ASN A 253 6.43 6.17 -14.86
N ILE A 254 5.60 5.30 -14.28
CA ILE A 254 5.47 5.20 -12.82
C ILE A 254 6.75 4.72 -12.11
N ASP A 255 7.75 4.21 -12.84
CA ASP A 255 9.06 3.91 -12.24
C ASP A 255 9.89 5.18 -11.98
N GLU A 256 9.61 6.26 -12.70
CA GLU A 256 10.36 7.52 -12.72
C GLU A 256 9.64 8.68 -12.00
N ILE A 257 8.44 8.45 -11.46
CA ILE A 257 7.72 9.48 -10.70
C ILE A 257 8.45 9.81 -9.39
N ASP A 258 8.26 11.05 -8.93
CA ASP A 258 8.89 11.58 -7.73
C ASP A 258 8.63 10.71 -6.51
N LYS A 259 9.68 10.53 -5.70
CA LYS A 259 9.62 9.86 -4.39
C LYS A 259 9.72 10.92 -3.31
N VAL A 260 8.72 10.98 -2.44
CA VAL A 260 8.65 11.93 -1.33
C VAL A 260 8.93 11.19 -0.05
N TYR A 261 9.99 11.59 0.65
CA TYR A 261 10.45 10.90 1.86
C TYR A 261 9.82 11.46 3.12
N PHE A 262 9.63 12.79 3.18
CA PHE A 262 9.14 13.52 4.33
C PHE A 262 8.06 14.51 3.88
#